data_AF-A0AB35M519-F1
#
_entry.id   AF-A0AB35M519-F1
#
_cell.length_a   1.000
_cell.length_b   1.000
_cell.length_c   1.000
_cell.angle_alpha   90.00
_cell.angle_beta   90.00
_cell.angle_gamma   90.00
#
_symmetry.space_group_name_H-M   'P 1'
#
loop_
_entity.id
_entity.type
_entity.pdbx_description
1 polymer ?
#
loop_
_entity_poly.entity_id
_entity_poly.type
_entity_poly.pdbx_seq_one_letter_code
_entity_poly.pdbx_strand_id
1 'polypeptide(L)'
;MPDALRQHCRAHLGRLFGPQAASPQSDVLKDWATSPFIASPADLEGVASHVSISPPEANEGPLHQHLFVIASEWLPQFPSHVAKAIDAARRGVEQISTAH
;
A
#
# COMPACT_ATOMS: atom_id res chain seq x y z
N MET A 1 16.49 -3.39 16.14
CA MET A 1 16.23 -2.52 17.31
C MET A 1 15.81 -1.15 16.81
N PRO A 2 14.53 -0.76 16.96
CA PRO A 2 13.99 0.51 16.43
C PRO A 2 14.78 1.75 16.88
N ASP A 3 15.35 1.71 18.09
CA ASP A 3 16.12 2.82 18.65
C ASP A 3 17.43 3.09 17.89
N ALA A 4 18.11 2.04 17.44
CA ALA A 4 19.30 2.21 16.61
C ALA A 4 18.93 2.89 15.29
N LEU A 5 17.84 2.47 14.64
CA LEU A 5 17.37 3.09 13.39
C LEU A 5 17.00 4.57 13.60
N ARG A 6 16.26 4.88 14.66
CA ARG A 6 15.92 6.27 15.03
C ARG A 6 17.17 7.13 15.22
N GLN A 7 18.18 6.61 15.92
CA GLN A 7 19.43 7.33 16.15
C GLN A 7 20.16 7.66 14.82
N HIS A 8 20.20 6.70 13.89
CA HIS A 8 20.78 6.93 12.57
C HIS A 8 19.98 7.98 11.77
N CYS A 9 18.64 7.91 11.78
CA CYS A 9 17.78 8.91 11.14
C CYS A 9 18.03 10.32 11.70
N ARG A 10 18.08 10.48 13.03
CA ARG A 10 18.36 11.77 13.69
C ARG A 10 19.76 12.30 13.34
N ALA A 11 20.77 11.42 13.34
CA ALA A 11 22.11 11.79 12.93
C ALA A 11 22.14 12.25 11.45
N HIS A 12 21.35 11.62 10.59
CA HIS A 12 21.23 12.01 9.18
C HIS A 12 20.52 13.37 9.03
N LEU A 13 19.42 13.60 9.74
CA LEU A 13 18.74 14.90 9.80
C LEU A 13 19.68 16.00 10.28
N GLY A 14 20.49 15.73 11.31
CA GLY A 14 21.51 16.66 11.81
C GLY A 14 22.56 17.03 10.77
N ARG A 15 22.95 16.10 9.89
CA ARG A 15 23.89 16.37 8.79
C ARG A 15 23.29 17.21 7.68
N LEU A 16 22.00 17.01 7.38
CA LEU A 16 21.31 17.72 6.31
C LEU A 16 20.86 19.13 6.71
N PHE A 17 20.41 19.30 7.95
CA PHE A 17 19.71 20.50 8.39
C PHE A 17 20.34 21.18 9.61
N GLY A 18 21.48 20.68 10.09
CA GLY A 18 22.22 21.21 11.22
C GLY A 18 21.83 20.59 12.57
N PRO A 19 22.59 20.89 13.65
CA PRO A 19 22.54 20.15 14.92
C PRO A 19 21.16 20.09 15.59
N GLN A 20 20.35 21.14 15.44
CA GLN A 20 19.00 21.20 16.02
C GLN A 20 18.08 20.13 15.44
N ALA A 21 18.23 19.78 14.16
CA ALA A 21 17.41 18.76 13.51
C ALA A 21 17.69 17.34 14.02
N ALA A 22 18.79 17.11 14.74
CA ALA A 22 19.09 15.84 15.39
C ALA A 22 18.29 15.62 16.69
N SER A 23 17.59 16.64 17.19
CA SER A 23 16.80 16.59 18.44
C SER A 23 15.34 16.99 18.17
N PRO A 24 14.57 16.16 17.45
CA PRO A 24 13.17 16.47 17.18
C PRO A 24 12.35 16.45 18.48
N GLN A 25 11.32 17.29 18.56
CA GLN A 25 10.37 17.28 19.69
C GLN A 25 9.60 15.95 19.77
N SER A 26 9.35 15.34 18.62
CA SER A 26 8.70 14.03 18.49
C SER A 26 9.11 13.39 17.17
N ASP A 27 9.33 12.08 17.18
CA ASP A 27 9.43 11.26 15.98
C ASP A 27 8.66 9.95 16.13
N VAL A 28 8.14 9.47 15.01
CA VAL A 28 7.36 8.23 14.95
C VAL A 28 7.94 7.35 13.87
N LEU A 29 8.21 6.10 14.22
CA LEU A 29 8.64 5.08 13.28
C LEU A 29 7.48 4.09 13.09
N LYS A 30 6.95 4.03 11.87
CA LYS A 30 5.90 3.08 11.49
C LYS A 30 6.51 2.00 10.62
N ASP A 31 6.47 0.78 11.12
CA ASP A 31 6.72 -0.40 10.31
C ASP A 31 5.40 -0.85 9.68
N TRP A 32 5.35 -0.84 8.35
CA TRP A 32 4.18 -1.26 7.58
C TRP A 32 4.18 -2.77 7.31
N ALA A 33 5.33 -3.42 7.32
CA ALA A 33 5.47 -4.85 7.05
C ALA A 33 4.90 -5.72 8.18
N THR A 34 4.72 -5.14 9.37
CA THR A 34 4.11 -5.80 10.53
C THR A 34 2.66 -5.38 10.76
N SER A 35 2.08 -4.57 9.86
CA SER A 35 0.73 -4.05 10.02
C SER A 35 -0.30 -5.07 9.49
N PRO A 36 -1.18 -5.64 10.34
CA PRO A 36 -2.00 -6.81 9.99
C PRO A 36 -3.05 -6.56 8.90
N PHE A 37 -3.40 -5.30 8.64
CA PHE A 37 -4.34 -4.90 7.60
C PHE A 37 -3.65 -4.42 6.31
N ILE A 38 -2.32 -4.44 6.27
CA ILE A 38 -1.51 -3.94 5.14
C ILE A 38 -0.60 -5.03 4.61
N ALA A 39 -0.05 -5.86 5.49
CA ALA A 39 0.84 -6.95 5.16
C ALA A 39 0.31 -8.26 5.74
N SER A 40 0.37 -9.29 4.90
CA SER A 40 0.20 -10.69 5.26
C SER A 40 1.56 -11.33 5.56
N PRO A 41 1.62 -12.46 6.29
CA PRO A 41 2.87 -13.18 6.50
C PRO A 41 3.58 -13.57 5.19
N ALA A 42 2.84 -13.81 4.11
CA ALA A 42 3.38 -14.16 2.81
C ALA A 42 4.22 -13.03 2.18
N ASP A 43 3.95 -11.77 2.53
CA ASP A 43 4.69 -10.61 2.01
C ASP A 43 6.14 -10.54 2.52
N LEU A 44 6.46 -11.25 3.61
CA LEU A 44 7.81 -11.33 4.18
C LEU A 44 8.66 -12.44 3.56
N GLU A 45 8.02 -13.42 2.92
CA GLU A 45 8.68 -14.62 2.38
C GLU A 45 8.96 -14.52 0.87
N GLY A 46 8.22 -13.65 0.16
CA GLY A 46 8.32 -13.48 -1.28
C GLY A 46 9.49 -12.59 -1.75
N VAL A 47 10.00 -12.87 -2.96
CA VAL A 47 10.86 -11.91 -3.68
C VAL A 47 9.99 -10.75 -4.14
N ALA A 48 10.35 -9.52 -3.75
CA ALA A 48 9.68 -8.33 -4.24
C ALA A 48 9.67 -8.32 -5.77
N SER A 49 8.49 -8.47 -6.37
CA SER A 49 8.30 -8.50 -7.81
C SER A 49 7.25 -7.45 -8.20
N HIS A 50 7.37 -6.92 -9.42
CA HIS A 50 6.28 -6.17 -10.01
C HIS A 50 5.15 -7.14 -10.31
N VAL A 51 4.08 -7.09 -9.51
CA VAL A 51 2.90 -7.93 -9.70
C VAL A 51 2.26 -7.57 -11.05
N SER A 52 2.13 -8.58 -11.92
CA SER A 52 1.28 -8.46 -13.10
C SER A 52 -0.17 -8.32 -12.64
N ILE A 53 -0.79 -7.19 -13.00
CA ILE A 53 -2.17 -6.88 -12.63
C ILE A 53 -3.09 -7.94 -13.25
N SER A 54 -3.75 -8.74 -12.41
CA SER A 54 -4.83 -9.63 -12.87
C SER A 54 -6.07 -8.82 -13.28
N PRO A 55 -7.02 -9.38 -14.04
CA PRO A 55 -8.27 -8.70 -14.40
C PRO A 55 -9.20 -8.55 -13.17
N PRO A 56 -9.75 -7.35 -12.86
CA PRO A 56 -10.44 -7.01 -11.60
C PRO A 56 -11.76 -7.77 -11.32
N GLU A 57 -12.07 -8.75 -12.15
CA GLU A 57 -13.27 -9.56 -12.11
C GLU A 57 -12.88 -11.04 -12.26
N ALA A 58 -13.66 -11.91 -11.63
CA ALA A 58 -13.59 -13.33 -11.93
C ALA A 58 -14.09 -13.54 -13.36
N ASN A 59 -13.20 -13.61 -14.35
CA ASN A 59 -13.57 -13.73 -15.76
C ASN A 59 -14.32 -15.03 -16.10
N GLU A 60 -14.21 -16.07 -15.25
CA GLU A 60 -14.83 -17.38 -15.46
C GLU A 60 -15.27 -18.01 -14.13
N GLY A 61 -16.21 -18.97 -14.22
CA GLY A 61 -16.67 -19.77 -13.08
C GLY A 61 -17.85 -19.17 -12.31
N PRO A 62 -18.27 -19.80 -11.20
CA PRO A 62 -19.49 -19.46 -10.47
C PRO A 62 -19.47 -18.07 -9.80
N LEU A 63 -18.30 -17.43 -9.76
CA LEU A 63 -18.11 -16.08 -9.22
C LEU A 63 -18.14 -14.99 -10.31
N HIS A 64 -18.26 -15.38 -11.58
CA HIS A 64 -18.37 -14.43 -12.70
C HIS A 64 -19.61 -13.54 -12.49
N GLN A 65 -19.42 -12.22 -12.58
CA GLN A 65 -20.43 -11.17 -12.27
C GLN A 65 -20.95 -11.14 -10.82
N HIS A 66 -20.44 -11.99 -9.93
CA HIS A 66 -20.85 -12.05 -8.52
C HIS A 66 -19.75 -11.62 -7.55
N LEU A 67 -18.49 -11.50 -8.03
CA LEU A 67 -17.36 -11.02 -7.25
C LEU A 67 -16.65 -9.88 -7.99
N PHE A 68 -16.62 -8.70 -7.35
CA PHE A 68 -15.94 -7.51 -7.82
C PHE A 68 -14.82 -7.15 -6.84
N VAL A 69 -13.61 -6.92 -7.36
CA VAL A 69 -12.44 -6.56 -6.53
C VAL A 69 -12.12 -5.08 -6.70
N ILE A 70 -12.00 -4.39 -5.56
CA ILE A 70 -11.63 -2.97 -5.51
C ILE A 70 -10.31 -2.85 -4.77
N ALA A 71 -9.23 -2.52 -5.48
CA ALA A 71 -7.98 -2.17 -4.84
C ALA A 71 -7.09 -1.27 -5.71
N SER A 72 -6.20 -0.52 -5.05
CA SER A 72 -5.39 0.54 -5.67
C SER A 72 -4.38 0.03 -6.69
N GLU A 73 -3.97 -1.22 -6.52
CA GLU A 73 -3.01 -1.94 -7.34
C GLU A 73 -3.60 -2.49 -8.64
N TRP A 74 -4.93 -2.44 -8.83
CA TRP A 74 -5.61 -3.05 -9.98
C TRP A 74 -5.85 -2.11 -11.17
N LEU A 75 -5.46 -0.84 -11.05
CA LEU A 75 -5.58 0.12 -12.15
C LEU A 75 -4.23 0.25 -12.89
N PRO A 76 -4.20 0.13 -14.23
CA PRO A 76 -2.95 0.04 -15.00
C PRO A 76 -2.10 1.33 -15.03
N GLN A 77 -2.64 2.49 -14.65
CA GLN A 77 -1.90 3.76 -14.64
C GLN A 77 -1.58 4.18 -13.20
N PHE A 78 -0.32 4.53 -12.89
CA PHE A 78 0.16 5.09 -11.60
C PHE A 78 -0.06 4.24 -10.32
N PRO A 79 0.42 2.99 -10.22
CA PRO A 79 0.33 2.20 -8.97
C PRO A 79 0.84 3.01 -7.77
N SER A 80 0.17 2.93 -6.60
CA SER A 80 0.47 3.60 -5.30
C SER A 80 -0.14 4.98 -4.97
N HIS A 81 -1.05 5.55 -5.79
CA HIS A 81 -1.71 6.83 -5.45
C HIS A 81 -3.10 6.64 -4.83
N VAL A 82 -3.39 7.32 -3.72
CA VAL A 82 -4.74 7.43 -3.10
C VAL A 82 -5.86 7.76 -4.11
N ALA A 83 -5.60 8.61 -5.10
CA ALA A 83 -6.58 8.95 -6.15
C ALA A 83 -7.11 7.72 -6.90
N LYS A 84 -6.31 6.66 -7.01
CA LYS A 84 -6.72 5.41 -7.66
C LYS A 84 -7.54 4.51 -6.77
N ALA A 85 -7.32 4.53 -5.45
CA ALA A 85 -8.19 3.81 -4.53
C ALA A 85 -9.63 4.35 -4.66
N ILE A 86 -9.76 5.67 -4.80
CA ILE A 86 -11.04 6.35 -5.04
C ILE A 86 -11.62 5.96 -6.40
N ASP A 87 -10.83 5.99 -7.48
CA ASP A 87 -11.30 5.61 -8.82
C ASP A 87 -11.71 4.13 -8.91
N ALA A 88 -10.92 3.22 -8.32
CA ALA A 88 -11.25 1.80 -8.24
C ALA A 88 -12.55 1.57 -7.46
N ALA A 89 -12.74 2.28 -6.34
CA ALA A 89 -13.97 2.19 -5.55
C ALA A 89 -15.19 2.65 -6.34
N ARG A 90 -15.08 3.79 -7.04
CA ARG A 90 -16.15 4.31 -7.90
C ARG A 90 -16.53 3.29 -8.98
N ARG A 91 -15.54 2.78 -9.73
CA ARG A 91 -15.77 1.80 -10.81
C ARG A 91 -16.40 0.51 -10.30
N GLY A 92 -15.92 -0.04 -9.19
CA GLY A 92 -16.47 -1.26 -8.62
C GLY A 92 -17.94 -1.10 -8.20
N VAL A 93 -18.31 0.05 -7.60
CA VAL A 93 -19.71 0.33 -7.24
C VAL A 93 -20.59 0.49 -8.48
N GLU A 94 -20.11 1.15 -9.53
CA GLU A 94 -20.82 1.27 -10.81
C GLU A 94 -21.07 -0.11 -11.44
N GLN A 95 -20.07 -1.00 -11.43
CA GLN A 95 -20.19 -2.37 -11.92
C GLN A 95 -21.21 -3.20 -11.12
N ILE A 96 -21.16 -3.13 -9.79
CA ILE A 96 -22.16 -3.80 -8.93
C ILE A 96 -23.57 -3.30 -9.21
N SER A 97 -23.73 -1.99 -9.43
CA SER A 97 -25.05 -1.37 -9.68
C SER A 97 -25.62 -1.68 -11.06
N THR A 98 -24.79 -2.18 -11.98
CA THR A 98 -25.18 -2.46 -13.38
C THR A 98 -25.25 -3.96 -13.68
N ALA A 99 -24.59 -4.81 -12.89
CA ALA A 99 -24.75 -6.25 -12.92
C ALA A 99 -26.16 -6.63 -12.41
N HIS A 100 -27.04 -7.04 -13.34
CA HIS A 100 -28.37 -7.59 -13.06
C HIS A 100 -28.33 -9.12 -13.06
#